data_AF-A0A927Z0C0-F1
#
_entry.id   AF-A0A927Z0C0-F1
#
_cell.length_a   1.000
_cell.length_b   1.000
_cell.length_c   1.000
_cell.angle_alpha   90.00
_cell.angle_beta   90.00
_cell.angle_gamma   90.00
#
_symmetry.space_group_name_H-M   'P 1'
#
loop_
_entity.id
_entity.type
_entity.pdbx_description
1 polymer ?
#
loop_
_entity_poly.entity_id
_entity_poly.type
_entity_poly.pdbx_seq_one_letter_code
_entity_poly.pdbx_strand_id
1 'polypeptide(L)'
;MIKKKTEKIVVSGIMLALAIVIPQVFHLIPVGNTGGVFLPMHIPVLLCGAICGPVYGLIVGMLSPIISSVLTGMPAVVRLPFMVVELMAYGLAMGFFYGLKKKMPIYVRILTSLIDAMVVGRVAYFISLVLAIYLFGNKNLSVLAVVDAFVLGLPGIIIQIILVPAVIMAVNGSLVHKGKKTLGNDNTFVCKNGEKIYKSQKRGVAPVMDLLESDPDMLKGAYVADKVIGKAAALLLVKGGIAELYTEIISDHAINVFSKYTNIRVSYSKKVPYIVNRTKDGMCPMEKATIDIDSPEEAYEAVKATLETLRNNASGERN
;
A
#
# COMPACT_ATOMS: atom_id res chain seq x y z
N MET A 1 1.64 0.38 -1.28
CA MET A 1 0.19 0.64 -1.53
C MET A 1 -0.07 0.95 -2.99
N ILE A 2 0.77 1.78 -3.61
CA ILE A 2 0.66 2.11 -5.04
C ILE A 2 1.30 1.00 -5.88
N LYS A 3 0.63 0.61 -6.98
CA LYS A 3 1.16 -0.41 -7.92
C LYS A 3 1.69 0.20 -9.23
N LYS A 4 1.04 1.25 -9.76
CA LYS A 4 1.41 1.85 -11.06
C LYS A 4 2.75 2.61 -10.96
N LYS A 5 3.68 2.32 -11.86
CA LYS A 5 5.03 2.94 -11.87
C LYS A 5 4.97 4.47 -11.93
N THR A 6 4.14 5.03 -12.82
CA THR A 6 3.97 6.49 -12.97
C THR A 6 3.49 7.16 -11.69
N GLU A 7 2.52 6.56 -11.01
CA GLU A 7 1.98 7.07 -9.75
C GLU A 7 3.04 7.03 -8.63
N LYS A 8 3.85 5.97 -8.57
CA LYS A 8 4.98 5.91 -7.63
C LYS A 8 5.98 7.04 -7.86
N ILE A 9 6.34 7.30 -9.12
CA ILE A 9 7.27 8.40 -9.48
C ILE A 9 6.71 9.74 -9.01
N VAL A 10 5.44 10.03 -9.32
CA VAL A 10 4.78 11.29 -8.93
C VAL A 10 4.75 11.45 -7.41
N VAL A 11 4.29 10.42 -6.68
CA VAL A 11 4.20 10.47 -5.22
C VAL A 11 5.59 10.56 -4.57
N SER A 12 6.59 9.86 -5.10
CA SER A 12 7.97 10.01 -4.64
C SER A 12 8.52 11.43 -4.88
N GLY A 13 8.19 12.06 -6.00
CA GLY A 13 8.54 13.47 -6.25
C GLY A 13 7.90 14.42 -5.24
N ILE A 14 6.63 14.19 -4.89
CA ILE A 14 5.95 14.96 -3.83
C ILE A 14 6.62 14.73 -2.47
N MET A 15 6.94 13.47 -2.12
CA MET A 15 7.62 13.17 -0.86
C MET A 15 9.02 13.81 -0.79
N LEU A 16 9.75 13.82 -1.90
CA LEU A 16 11.04 14.50 -2.01
C LEU A 16 10.90 16.01 -1.79
N ALA A 17 9.92 16.66 -2.43
CA ALA A 17 9.65 18.08 -2.22
C ALA A 17 9.27 18.38 -0.77
N LEU A 18 8.39 17.57 -0.16
CA LEU A 18 8.02 17.69 1.25
C LEU A 18 9.23 17.48 2.18
N ALA A 19 10.13 16.55 1.86
CA ALA A 19 11.34 16.30 2.64
C ALA A 19 12.28 17.51 2.66
N ILE A 20 12.25 18.35 1.62
CA ILE A 20 13.03 19.59 1.53
C ILE A 20 12.30 20.74 2.23
N VAL A 21 10.99 20.89 2.00
CA VAL A 21 10.21 22.05 2.49
C VAL A 21 9.87 21.96 3.98
N ILE A 22 9.47 20.79 4.48
CA ILE A 22 9.01 20.65 5.87
C ILE A 22 10.11 21.06 6.87
N PRO A 23 11.39 20.63 6.74
CA PRO A 23 12.44 21.09 7.64
C PRO A 23 12.60 22.61 7.72
N GLN A 24 12.41 23.33 6.60
CA GLN A 24 12.51 24.78 6.58
C GLN A 24 11.45 25.44 7.45
N VAL A 25 10.22 24.90 7.44
CA VAL A 25 9.14 25.37 8.31
C VAL A 25 9.50 25.19 9.79
N PHE A 26 10.11 24.07 10.15
CA PHE A 26 10.58 23.83 11.52
C PHE A 26 11.74 24.73 11.93
N HIS A 27 12.55 25.22 10.99
CA HIS A 27 13.60 26.20 11.25
C HIS A 27 13.08 27.63 11.49
N LEU A 28 11.82 27.93 11.15
CA LEU A 28 11.17 29.19 11.52
C LEU A 28 10.82 29.26 13.01
N ILE A 29 10.78 28.11 13.68
CA ILE A 29 10.50 28.03 15.11
C ILE A 29 11.79 28.43 15.86
N PRO A 30 11.74 29.36 16.84
CA PRO A 30 12.90 29.85 17.58
C PRO A 30 13.37 28.84 18.64
N VAL A 31 13.57 27.59 18.21
CA VAL A 31 14.11 26.49 19.01
C VAL A 31 15.44 26.08 18.38
N GLY A 32 16.52 26.08 19.16
CA GLY A 32 17.84 25.69 18.66
C GLY A 32 17.84 24.25 18.11
N ASN A 33 18.50 24.04 16.97
CA ASN A 33 18.67 22.73 16.33
C ASN A 33 17.36 21.95 16.11
N THR A 34 16.30 22.62 15.64
CA THR A 34 14.98 22.00 15.35
C THR A 34 15.06 20.77 14.45
N GLY A 35 15.99 20.75 13.49
CA GLY A 35 16.22 19.61 12.62
C GLY A 35 16.65 18.34 13.37
N GLY A 36 17.51 18.47 14.40
CA GLY A 36 17.92 17.37 15.26
C GLY A 36 16.84 16.92 16.23
N VAL A 37 16.00 17.84 16.71
CA VAL A 37 14.94 17.59 17.70
C VAL A 37 13.73 16.90 17.08
N PHE A 38 13.19 17.46 15.99
CA PHE A 38 11.90 17.04 15.43
C PHE A 38 12.03 16.05 14.26
N LEU A 39 13.25 15.86 13.73
CA LEU A 39 13.54 14.93 12.63
C LEU A 39 12.60 15.07 11.41
N PRO A 40 12.22 16.29 10.96
CA PRO A 40 11.13 16.50 9.99
C PRO A 40 11.35 15.82 8.63
N MET A 41 12.59 15.73 8.16
CA MET A 41 12.94 15.12 6.87
C MET A 41 12.69 13.61 6.82
N HIS A 42 12.67 12.93 7.98
CA HIS A 42 12.48 11.47 8.05
C HIS A 42 11.03 11.09 7.70
N ILE A 43 10.06 11.97 8.00
CA ILE A 43 8.63 11.67 7.84
C ILE A 43 8.29 11.41 6.37
N PRO A 44 8.60 12.29 5.39
CA PRO A 44 8.30 12.00 3.99
C PRO A 44 9.07 10.80 3.43
N VAL A 45 10.29 10.54 3.91
CA VAL A 45 11.11 9.38 3.51
C VAL A 45 10.45 8.06 3.95
N LEU A 46 10.04 7.98 5.22
CA LEU A 46 9.30 6.84 5.79
C LEU A 46 7.96 6.62 5.07
N LEU A 47 7.21 7.70 4.82
CA LEU A 47 5.97 7.64 4.07
C LEU A 47 6.20 7.12 2.65
N CYS A 48 7.24 7.61 1.96
CA CYS A 48 7.60 7.15 0.63
C CYS A 48 7.91 5.65 0.61
N GLY A 49 8.70 5.16 1.57
CA GLY A 49 9.00 3.74 1.73
C GLY A 49 7.73 2.89 1.85
N ALA A 50 6.81 3.28 2.74
CA ALA A 50 5.56 2.53 2.95
C ALA A 50 4.60 2.58 1.74
N ILE A 51 4.47 3.75 1.12
CA ILE A 51 3.47 4.01 0.07
C ILE A 51 3.95 3.48 -1.29
N CYS A 52 5.19 3.82 -1.67
CA CYS A 52 5.77 3.57 -2.99
C CYS A 52 6.66 2.30 -3.03
N GLY A 53 7.18 1.88 -1.88
CA GLY A 53 7.99 0.68 -1.72
C GLY A 53 9.47 0.95 -1.47
N PRO A 54 10.27 -0.10 -1.23
CA PRO A 54 11.65 0.00 -0.72
C PRO A 54 12.58 0.81 -1.62
N VAL A 55 12.57 0.56 -2.93
CA VAL A 55 13.45 1.25 -3.90
C VAL A 55 13.17 2.75 -3.95
N TYR A 56 11.90 3.13 -3.96
CA TYR A 56 11.50 4.54 -3.99
C TYR A 56 11.80 5.24 -2.65
N GLY A 57 11.61 4.55 -1.54
CA GLY A 57 12.02 5.03 -0.21
C GLY A 57 13.53 5.25 -0.13
N LEU A 58 14.34 4.33 -0.64
CA LEU A 58 15.80 4.45 -0.72
C LEU A 58 16.22 5.68 -1.54
N ILE A 59 15.67 5.83 -2.76
CA ILE A 59 16.03 6.94 -3.65
C ILE A 59 15.63 8.28 -3.01
N VAL A 60 14.42 8.39 -2.48
CA VAL A 60 13.98 9.63 -1.81
C VAL A 60 14.83 9.88 -0.56
N GLY A 61 15.15 8.85 0.22
CA GLY A 61 16.05 8.97 1.38
C GLY A 61 17.45 9.47 1.02
N MET A 62 17.99 9.05 -0.13
CA MET A 62 19.28 9.53 -0.65
C MET A 62 19.21 10.98 -1.13
N LEU A 63 18.25 11.28 -2.00
CA LEU A 63 18.19 12.56 -2.70
C LEU A 63 17.72 13.71 -1.80
N SER A 64 16.86 13.45 -0.82
CA SER A 64 16.29 14.48 0.05
C SER A 64 17.35 15.34 0.76
N PRO A 65 18.30 14.77 1.53
CA PRO A 65 19.32 15.56 2.21
C PRO A 65 20.31 16.21 1.24
N ILE A 66 20.64 15.57 0.10
CA ILE A 66 21.56 16.12 -0.90
C ILE A 66 20.98 17.38 -1.53
N ILE A 67 19.75 17.28 -2.05
CA ILE A 67 19.09 18.39 -2.72
C ILE A 67 18.79 19.50 -1.72
N SER A 68 18.33 19.17 -0.50
CA SER A 68 18.12 20.15 0.55
C SER A 68 19.43 20.90 0.88
N SER A 69 20.56 20.20 1.03
CA SER A 69 21.84 20.83 1.33
C SER A 69 22.27 21.82 0.24
N VAL A 70 22.11 21.44 -1.03
CA VAL A 70 22.42 22.29 -2.17
C VAL A 70 21.52 23.52 -2.23
N LEU A 71 20.22 23.38 -1.99
CA LEU A 71 19.25 24.47 -2.13
C LEU A 71 19.22 25.40 -0.92
N THR A 72 19.39 24.88 0.29
CA THR A 72 19.14 25.61 1.53
C THR A 72 20.36 25.74 2.42
N GLY A 73 21.51 25.17 2.03
CA GLY A 73 22.71 25.08 2.87
C GLY A 73 22.58 24.10 4.04
N MET A 74 21.47 23.37 4.16
CA MET A 74 21.19 22.42 5.24
C MET A 74 20.70 21.08 4.67
N PRO A 75 21.24 19.93 5.11
CA PRO A 75 22.17 19.75 6.23
C PRO A 75 23.58 20.26 5.94
N ALA A 76 24.32 20.62 6.99
CA ALA A 76 25.72 21.00 6.88
C ALA A 76 26.56 19.87 6.25
N VAL A 77 27.56 20.24 5.44
CA VAL A 77 28.39 19.31 4.65
C VAL A 77 29.04 18.22 5.52
N VAL A 78 29.42 18.55 6.76
CA VAL A 78 30.00 17.58 7.71
C VAL A 78 28.99 16.50 8.14
N ARG A 79 27.71 16.84 8.26
CA ARG A 79 26.64 15.89 8.67
C ARG A 79 26.04 15.15 7.48
N LEU A 80 26.14 15.72 6.28
CA LEU A 80 25.46 15.25 5.08
C LEU A 80 25.69 13.76 4.76
N PRO A 81 26.93 13.22 4.76
CA PRO A 81 27.15 11.81 4.39
C PRO A 81 26.42 10.83 5.32
N PHE A 82 26.45 11.10 6.63
CA PHE A 82 25.79 10.26 7.63
C PHE A 82 24.27 10.32 7.52
N MET A 83 23.72 11.50 7.24
CA MET A 83 22.27 11.67 7.04
C MET A 83 21.78 10.99 5.75
N VAL A 84 22.56 11.02 4.68
CA VAL A 84 22.26 10.29 3.44
C VAL A 84 22.16 8.79 3.72
N VAL A 85 23.17 8.21 4.39
CA VAL A 85 23.18 6.78 4.74
C VAL A 85 22.02 6.41 5.66
N GLU A 86 21.76 7.23 6.69
CA GLU A 86 20.63 7.04 7.61
C GLU A 86 19.29 7.04 6.87
N LEU A 87 18.97 8.10 6.12
CA LEU A 87 17.68 8.24 5.45
C LEU A 87 17.46 7.22 4.33
N MET A 88 18.52 6.84 3.61
CA MET A 88 18.48 5.71 2.67
C MET A 88 18.02 4.42 3.38
N ALA A 89 18.62 4.11 4.53
CA ALA A 89 18.30 2.93 5.31
C ALA A 89 16.86 2.99 5.87
N TYR A 90 16.42 4.14 6.39
CA TYR A 90 15.03 4.37 6.83
C TYR A 90 14.01 4.08 5.72
N GLY A 91 14.20 4.69 4.55
CA GLY A 91 13.26 4.56 3.42
C GLY A 91 13.22 3.13 2.87
N LEU A 92 14.39 2.49 2.73
CA LEU A 92 14.50 1.11 2.30
C LEU A 92 13.80 0.16 3.29
N ALA A 93 14.16 0.24 4.57
CA ALA A 93 13.67 -0.65 5.61
C ALA A 93 12.15 -0.52 5.77
N MET A 94 11.62 0.70 5.80
CA MET A 94 10.18 0.92 5.92
C MET A 94 9.41 0.24 4.79
N GLY A 95 9.86 0.42 3.53
CA GLY A 95 9.21 -0.24 2.39
C GLY A 95 9.36 -1.75 2.38
N PHE A 96 10.51 -2.27 2.81
CA PHE A 96 10.80 -3.69 2.88
C PHE A 96 9.94 -4.39 3.94
N PHE A 97 10.00 -3.96 5.21
CA PHE A 97 9.25 -4.58 6.30
C PHE A 97 7.74 -4.42 6.15
N TYR A 98 7.27 -3.26 5.66
CA TYR A 98 5.86 -3.06 5.35
C TYR A 98 5.37 -4.03 4.26
N GLY A 99 6.24 -4.36 3.30
CA GLY A 99 5.99 -5.36 2.26
C GLY A 99 6.02 -6.81 2.76
N LEU A 100 6.85 -7.13 3.75
CA LEU A 100 6.93 -8.48 4.34
C LEU A 100 5.75 -8.78 5.26
N LYS A 101 5.32 -7.80 6.08
CA LYS A 101 4.31 -7.99 7.13
C LYS A 101 2.86 -7.90 6.63
N LYS A 102 2.61 -8.23 5.35
CA LYS A 102 1.30 -8.10 4.69
C LYS A 102 0.14 -8.84 5.38
N LYS A 103 0.44 -9.92 6.11
CA LYS A 103 -0.55 -10.75 6.81
C LYS A 103 -1.07 -10.11 8.10
N MET A 104 -0.39 -9.11 8.65
CA MET A 104 -0.79 -8.46 9.91
C MET A 104 -1.90 -7.42 9.68
N PRO A 105 -2.71 -7.10 10.72
CA PRO A 105 -3.63 -5.97 10.69
C PRO A 105 -2.91 -4.69 10.27
N ILE A 106 -3.57 -3.84 9.47
CA ILE A 106 -2.94 -2.67 8.83
C ILE A 106 -2.21 -1.77 9.84
N TYR A 107 -2.83 -1.48 10.98
CA TYR A 107 -2.25 -0.61 12.00
C TYR A 107 -0.99 -1.22 12.63
N VAL A 108 -1.06 -2.50 13.02
CA VAL A 108 0.08 -3.25 13.58
C VAL A 108 1.21 -3.38 12.56
N ARG A 109 0.87 -3.63 11.29
CA ARG A 109 1.82 -3.67 10.18
C ARG A 109 2.59 -2.36 10.06
N ILE A 110 1.90 -1.21 10.12
CA ILE A 110 2.56 0.10 10.01
C ILE A 110 3.49 0.32 11.20
N LEU A 111 3.01 0.17 12.44
CA LEU A 111 3.81 0.44 13.64
C LEU A 111 5.06 -0.45 13.71
N THR A 112 4.89 -1.75 13.50
CA THR A 112 6.03 -2.69 13.56
C THR A 112 7.02 -2.48 12.42
N SER A 113 6.60 -1.98 11.25
CA SER A 113 7.54 -1.65 10.16
C SER A 113 8.28 -0.33 10.42
N LEU A 114 7.60 0.62 11.06
CA LEU A 114 8.17 1.91 11.45
C LEU A 114 9.27 1.73 12.50
N ILE A 115 9.02 0.92 13.52
CA ILE A 115 10.01 0.61 14.56
C ILE A 115 11.24 -0.07 13.95
N ASP A 116 11.05 -1.07 13.09
CA ASP A 116 12.18 -1.73 12.39
C ASP A 116 12.99 -0.73 11.56
N ALA A 117 12.31 0.17 10.83
CA ALA A 117 12.97 1.19 10.02
C ALA A 117 13.77 2.19 10.87
N MET A 118 13.23 2.59 12.04
CA MET A 118 13.93 3.43 12.99
C MET A 118 15.21 2.76 13.49
N VAL A 119 15.13 1.49 13.92
CA VAL A 119 16.30 0.76 14.39
C VAL A 119 17.35 0.61 13.29
N VAL A 120 16.93 0.17 12.09
CA VAL A 120 17.85 0.00 10.95
C VAL A 120 18.53 1.31 10.57
N GLY A 121 17.80 2.41 10.53
CA GLY A 121 18.36 3.72 10.23
C GLY A 121 19.38 4.19 11.27
N ARG A 122 19.09 3.99 12.57
CA ARG A 122 20.02 4.33 13.65
C ARG A 122 21.28 3.47 13.63
N VAL A 123 21.15 2.19 13.34
CA VAL A 123 22.29 1.29 13.16
C VAL A 123 23.14 1.72 11.96
N ALA A 124 22.51 2.09 10.84
CA ALA A 124 23.22 2.61 9.66
C ALA A 124 23.97 3.91 9.96
N TYR A 125 23.35 4.83 10.70
CA TYR A 125 24.00 6.05 11.18
C TYR A 125 25.23 5.73 12.06
N PHE A 126 25.06 4.86 13.07
CA PHE A 126 26.16 4.44 13.95
C PHE A 126 27.32 3.82 13.18
N ILE A 127 27.04 2.87 12.27
CA ILE A 127 28.07 2.22 11.44
C ILE A 127 28.80 3.26 10.58
N SER A 128 28.06 4.18 9.93
CA SER A 128 28.68 5.20 9.09
C SER A 128 29.62 6.12 9.88
N LEU A 129 29.26 6.45 11.13
CA LEU A 129 30.08 7.28 12.02
C LEU A 129 31.34 6.54 12.50
N VAL A 130 31.21 5.27 12.90
CA VAL A 130 32.35 4.41 13.28
C VAL A 130 33.33 4.29 12.11
N LEU A 131 32.84 3.99 10.90
CA LEU A 131 33.69 3.91 9.71
C LEU A 131 34.42 5.23 9.43
N ALA A 132 33.74 6.38 9.59
CA ALA A 132 34.38 7.68 9.42
C ALA A 132 35.51 7.95 10.44
N ILE A 133 35.32 7.58 11.70
CA ILE A 133 36.33 7.76 12.75
C ILE A 133 37.56 6.87 12.48
N TYR A 134 37.34 5.58 12.28
CA TYR A 134 38.43 4.60 12.23
C TYR A 134 39.12 4.50 10.86
N LEU A 135 38.40 4.68 9.75
CA LEU A 135 38.98 4.58 8.41
C LEU A 135 39.54 5.90 7.90
N PHE A 136 38.96 7.04 8.30
CA PHE A 136 39.36 8.36 7.80
C PHE A 136 40.02 9.24 8.88
N GLY A 137 40.22 8.71 10.09
CA GLY A 137 40.99 9.36 11.16
C GLY A 137 40.37 10.66 11.69
N ASN A 138 39.05 10.84 11.56
CA ASN A 138 38.39 12.09 11.91
C ASN A 138 38.21 12.24 13.44
N LYS A 139 39.20 12.85 14.10
CA LYS A 139 39.26 13.03 15.57
C LYS A 139 38.22 14.00 16.14
N ASN A 140 37.52 14.76 15.30
CA ASN A 140 36.45 15.67 15.74
C ASN A 140 35.09 14.96 15.93
N LEU A 141 35.00 13.68 15.58
CA LEU A 141 33.79 12.88 15.73
C LEU A 141 33.92 11.97 16.95
N SER A 142 32.86 11.91 17.76
CA SER A 142 32.76 11.03 18.92
C SER A 142 31.63 10.04 18.74
N VAL A 143 31.85 8.79 19.13
CA VAL A 143 30.81 7.76 19.16
C VAL A 143 29.67 8.14 20.13
N LEU A 144 29.98 8.95 21.16
CA LEU A 144 28.97 9.48 22.09
C LEU A 144 27.94 10.38 21.39
N ALA A 145 28.30 11.00 20.26
CA ALA A 145 27.37 11.83 19.49
C ALA A 145 26.16 11.04 18.96
N VAL A 146 26.24 9.72 18.87
CA VAL A 146 25.09 8.86 18.51
C VAL A 146 24.07 8.81 19.64
N VAL A 147 24.52 8.74 20.89
CA VAL A 147 23.65 8.76 22.07
C VAL A 147 22.97 10.13 22.17
N ASP A 148 23.74 11.20 22.00
CA ASP A 148 23.20 12.57 22.03
C ASP A 148 22.17 12.79 20.92
N ALA A 149 22.46 12.35 19.69
CA ALA A 149 21.53 12.45 18.57
C ALA A 149 20.24 11.62 18.78
N PHE A 150 20.33 10.48 19.46
CA PHE A 150 19.18 9.67 19.81
C PHE A 150 18.31 10.36 20.86
N VAL A 151 18.91 10.80 21.98
CA VAL A 151 18.20 11.49 23.07
C VAL A 151 17.56 12.77 22.57
N LEU A 152 18.30 13.59 21.81
CA LEU A 152 17.80 14.83 21.22
C LEU A 152 16.61 14.58 20.28
N GLY A 153 16.63 13.46 19.53
CA GLY A 153 15.62 13.11 18.53
C GLY A 153 14.36 12.44 19.09
N LEU A 154 14.27 12.18 20.40
CA LEU A 154 13.10 11.53 21.01
C LEU A 154 11.77 12.24 20.70
N PRO A 155 11.65 13.58 20.74
CA PRO A 155 10.42 14.27 20.34
C PRO A 155 10.03 13.97 18.89
N GLY A 156 11.00 13.99 17.97
CA GLY A 156 10.78 13.62 16.57
C GLY A 156 10.33 12.18 16.40
N ILE A 157 10.88 11.23 17.17
CA ILE A 157 10.46 9.82 17.15
C ILE A 157 9.01 9.68 17.59
N ILE A 158 8.59 10.37 18.67
CA ILE A 158 7.21 10.37 19.14
C ILE A 158 6.27 10.91 18.04
N ILE A 159 6.63 12.03 17.41
CA ILE A 159 5.88 12.60 16.28
C ILE A 159 5.76 11.58 15.14
N GLN A 160 6.84 10.88 14.78
CA GLN A 160 6.81 9.87 13.73
C GLN A 160 5.86 8.71 14.08
N ILE A 161 5.91 8.19 15.32
CA ILE A 161 5.05 7.10 15.79
C ILE A 161 3.56 7.46 15.70
N ILE A 162 3.21 8.74 15.87
CA ILE A 162 1.81 9.21 15.78
C ILE A 162 1.44 9.56 14.34
N LEU A 163 2.24 10.41 13.70
CA LEU A 163 1.90 11.04 12.41
C LEU A 163 2.04 10.08 11.23
N VAL A 164 3.10 9.26 11.18
CA VAL A 164 3.33 8.36 10.05
C VAL A 164 2.19 7.33 9.91
N PRO A 165 1.75 6.64 10.97
CA PRO A 165 0.58 5.77 10.88
C PRO A 165 -0.70 6.52 10.52
N ALA A 166 -0.94 7.69 11.11
CA ALA A 166 -2.13 8.49 10.82
C ALA A 166 -2.23 8.83 9.32
N VAL A 167 -1.14 9.29 8.70
CA VAL A 167 -1.10 9.62 7.27
C VAL A 167 -1.29 8.37 6.40
N ILE A 168 -0.59 7.26 6.69
CA ILE A 168 -0.74 6.02 5.91
C ILE A 168 -2.18 5.48 6.02
N MET A 169 -2.80 5.58 7.20
CA MET A 169 -4.19 5.19 7.42
C MET A 169 -5.16 6.11 6.67
N ALA A 170 -4.92 7.42 6.65
CA ALA A 170 -5.73 8.37 5.89
C ALA A 170 -5.68 8.09 4.37
N VAL A 171 -4.50 7.80 3.84
CA VAL A 171 -4.32 7.42 2.43
C VAL A 171 -5.07 6.11 2.11
N ASN A 172 -4.97 5.09 2.97
CA ASN A 172 -5.73 3.84 2.80
C ASN A 172 -7.25 4.06 2.95
N GLY A 173 -7.66 4.84 3.94
CA GLY A 173 -9.06 5.15 4.25
C GLY A 173 -9.73 5.91 3.11
N SER A 174 -9.02 6.83 2.46
CA SER A 174 -9.51 7.53 1.27
C SER A 174 -9.86 6.58 0.12
N LEU A 175 -9.03 5.56 -0.13
CA LEU A 175 -9.31 4.54 -1.15
C LEU A 175 -10.56 3.72 -0.81
N VAL A 176 -10.69 3.30 0.46
CA VAL A 176 -11.87 2.56 0.95
C VAL A 176 -13.12 3.43 0.89
N HIS A 177 -13.04 4.69 1.29
CA HIS A 177 -14.15 5.64 1.26
C HIS A 177 -14.63 5.90 -0.17
N LYS A 178 -13.70 6.13 -1.12
CA LYS A 178 -14.01 6.24 -2.55
C LYS A 178 -14.74 5.01 -3.05
N GLY A 179 -14.31 3.82 -2.63
CA GLY A 179 -14.97 2.56 -2.94
C GLY A 179 -16.39 2.44 -2.39
N LYS A 180 -16.58 2.68 -1.10
CA LYS A 180 -17.91 2.67 -0.47
C LYS A 180 -18.86 3.67 -1.13
N LYS A 181 -18.38 4.89 -1.40
CA LYS A 181 -19.16 5.94 -2.07
C LYS A 181 -19.55 5.53 -3.50
N THR A 182 -18.64 4.86 -4.23
CA THR A 182 -18.91 4.41 -5.60
C THR A 182 -19.93 3.28 -5.63
N LEU A 183 -19.84 2.33 -4.69
CA LEU A 183 -20.79 1.24 -4.54
C LEU A 183 -22.19 1.76 -4.16
N GLY A 184 -22.24 2.71 -3.21
CA GLY A 184 -23.49 3.18 -2.62
C GLY A 184 -24.19 2.08 -1.82
N ASN A 185 -25.36 2.40 -1.26
CA ASN A 185 -26.12 1.43 -0.46
C ASN A 185 -26.91 0.45 -1.34
N ASP A 186 -27.38 0.93 -2.50
CA ASP A 186 -28.36 0.21 -3.33
C ASP A 186 -27.74 -0.83 -4.27
N ASN A 187 -26.44 -0.71 -4.57
CA ASN A 187 -25.79 -1.61 -5.54
C ASN A 187 -24.96 -2.69 -4.84
N THR A 188 -24.82 -3.82 -5.51
CA THR A 188 -23.91 -4.91 -5.13
C THR A 188 -22.64 -4.87 -5.97
N PHE A 189 -22.71 -4.28 -7.16
CA PHE A 189 -21.62 -4.17 -8.12
C PHE A 189 -21.70 -2.86 -8.90
N VAL A 190 -20.56 -2.19 -9.08
CA VAL A 190 -20.40 -1.02 -9.93
C VAL A 190 -19.11 -1.16 -10.73
N CYS A 191 -19.17 -1.02 -12.05
CA CYS A 191 -18.02 -0.93 -12.94
C CYS A 191 -17.97 0.46 -13.57
N LYS A 192 -16.81 1.11 -13.54
CA LYS A 192 -16.59 2.43 -14.12
C LYS A 192 -15.39 2.38 -15.05
N ASN A 193 -15.59 2.77 -16.31
CA ASN A 193 -14.53 2.90 -17.31
C ASN A 193 -14.64 4.25 -18.00
N GLY A 194 -13.74 5.18 -17.66
CA GLY A 194 -13.86 6.59 -18.05
C GLY A 194 -15.16 7.21 -17.53
N GLU A 195 -15.99 7.72 -18.45
CA GLU A 195 -17.31 8.29 -18.16
C GLU A 195 -18.42 7.23 -18.10
N LYS A 196 -18.21 6.05 -18.68
CA LYS A 196 -19.19 4.97 -18.65
C LYS A 196 -19.28 4.38 -17.24
N ILE A 197 -20.51 4.14 -16.78
CA ILE A 197 -20.80 3.53 -15.48
C ILE A 197 -21.86 2.45 -15.67
N TYR A 198 -21.53 1.23 -15.26
CA TYR A 198 -22.46 0.11 -15.13
C TYR A 198 -22.73 -0.15 -13.65
N LYS A 199 -24.01 -0.24 -13.26
CA LYS A 199 -24.43 -0.55 -11.89
C LYS A 199 -25.32 -1.77 -11.91
N SER A 200 -25.17 -2.63 -10.90
CA SER A 200 -26.00 -3.83 -10.76
C SER A 200 -26.32 -4.09 -9.29
N GLN A 201 -27.52 -4.64 -9.10
CA GLN A 201 -27.98 -5.20 -7.82
C GLN A 201 -27.95 -6.74 -7.82
N LYS A 202 -27.55 -7.35 -8.95
CA LYS A 202 -27.39 -8.80 -9.08
C LYS A 202 -26.27 -9.26 -8.14
N ARG A 203 -26.43 -10.46 -7.58
CA ARG A 203 -25.53 -10.99 -6.55
C ARG A 203 -24.56 -12.01 -7.13
N GLY A 204 -23.43 -12.19 -6.44
CA GLY A 204 -22.41 -13.17 -6.81
C GLY A 204 -21.67 -12.75 -8.08
N VAL A 205 -21.31 -13.71 -8.92
CA VAL A 205 -20.54 -13.50 -10.14
C VAL A 205 -21.36 -12.95 -11.32
N ALA A 206 -22.69 -12.95 -11.22
CA ALA A 206 -23.58 -12.59 -12.32
C ALA A 206 -23.29 -11.21 -12.97
N PRO A 207 -23.07 -10.11 -12.21
CA PRO A 207 -22.76 -8.82 -12.83
C PRO A 207 -21.51 -8.83 -13.71
N VAL A 208 -20.48 -9.60 -13.31
CA VAL A 208 -19.22 -9.71 -14.07
C VAL A 208 -19.41 -10.59 -15.29
N MET A 209 -20.15 -11.70 -15.16
CA MET A 209 -20.52 -12.56 -16.30
C MET A 209 -21.32 -11.78 -17.34
N ASP A 210 -22.34 -11.03 -16.91
CA ASP A 210 -23.14 -10.20 -17.82
C ASP A 210 -22.26 -9.23 -18.62
N LEU A 211 -21.29 -8.57 -17.96
CA LEU A 211 -20.35 -7.67 -18.65
C LEU A 211 -19.39 -8.40 -19.58
N LEU A 212 -18.86 -9.56 -19.17
CA LEU A 212 -17.99 -10.37 -20.03
C LEU A 212 -18.70 -10.89 -21.29
N GLU A 213 -20.02 -11.02 -21.27
CA GLU A 213 -20.83 -11.45 -22.41
C GLU A 213 -21.32 -10.26 -23.25
N SER A 214 -21.83 -9.20 -22.60
CA SER A 214 -22.52 -8.10 -23.29
C SER A 214 -21.64 -6.92 -23.68
N ASP A 215 -20.65 -6.56 -22.85
CA ASP A 215 -19.72 -5.45 -23.12
C ASP A 215 -18.37 -5.69 -22.42
N PRO A 216 -17.51 -6.58 -22.98
CA PRO A 216 -16.22 -6.92 -22.38
C PRO A 216 -15.28 -5.72 -22.27
N ASP A 217 -15.39 -4.76 -23.20
CA ASP A 217 -14.58 -3.55 -23.23
C ASP A 217 -14.86 -2.64 -22.03
N MET A 218 -16.06 -2.72 -21.46
CA MET A 218 -16.39 -2.04 -20.20
C MET A 218 -15.47 -2.44 -19.05
N LEU A 219 -14.95 -3.68 -19.02
CA LEU A 219 -14.07 -4.17 -17.95
C LEU A 219 -12.60 -3.80 -18.17
N LYS A 220 -12.15 -3.64 -19.41
CA LYS A 220 -10.74 -3.39 -19.74
C LYS A 220 -10.27 -2.06 -19.16
N GLY A 221 -9.35 -2.13 -18.20
CA GLY A 221 -8.80 -0.96 -17.50
C GLY A 221 -9.74 -0.32 -16.48
N ALA A 222 -10.87 -0.95 -16.18
CA ALA A 222 -11.92 -0.35 -15.36
C ALA A 222 -11.59 -0.31 -13.87
N TYR A 223 -12.32 0.57 -13.18
CA TYR A 223 -12.48 0.56 -11.72
C TYR A 223 -13.76 -0.20 -11.36
N VAL A 224 -13.63 -1.26 -10.57
CA VAL A 224 -14.76 -2.06 -10.09
C VAL A 224 -14.91 -1.89 -8.58
N ALA A 225 -16.15 -1.73 -8.12
CA ALA A 225 -16.53 -1.80 -6.72
C ALA A 225 -17.57 -2.93 -6.54
N ASP A 226 -17.34 -3.84 -5.61
CA ASP A 226 -18.24 -4.95 -5.28
C ASP A 226 -18.44 -5.04 -3.76
N LYS A 227 -19.49 -5.72 -3.30
CA LYS A 227 -19.65 -6.07 -1.89
C LYS A 227 -18.77 -7.25 -1.50
N VAL A 228 -18.67 -8.29 -2.33
CA VAL A 228 -18.04 -9.57 -1.94
C VAL A 228 -17.27 -10.20 -3.11
N ILE A 229 -15.96 -10.40 -2.93
CA ILE A 229 -15.10 -11.02 -3.95
C ILE A 229 -14.47 -12.31 -3.41
N GLY A 230 -14.89 -13.43 -4.00
CA GLY A 230 -14.27 -14.75 -3.85
C GLY A 230 -13.37 -15.12 -5.04
N LYS A 231 -12.74 -16.30 -5.00
CA LYS A 231 -11.81 -16.76 -6.06
C LYS A 231 -12.39 -16.70 -7.47
N ALA A 232 -13.62 -17.18 -7.68
CA ALA A 232 -14.29 -17.14 -8.97
C ALA A 232 -14.41 -15.71 -9.52
N ALA A 233 -14.97 -14.79 -8.73
CA ALA A 233 -15.11 -13.38 -9.13
C ALA A 233 -13.74 -12.75 -9.41
N ALA A 234 -12.71 -13.09 -8.63
CA ALA A 234 -11.35 -12.59 -8.85
C ALA A 234 -10.79 -13.02 -10.21
N LEU A 235 -10.95 -14.30 -10.59
CA LEU A 235 -10.50 -14.81 -11.89
C LEU A 235 -11.28 -14.19 -13.05
N LEU A 236 -12.59 -14.01 -12.92
CA LEU A 236 -13.41 -13.32 -13.92
C LEU A 236 -13.01 -11.85 -14.11
N LEU A 237 -12.74 -11.14 -13.02
CA LEU A 237 -12.28 -9.74 -13.08
C LEU A 237 -10.88 -9.62 -13.70
N VAL A 238 -10.00 -10.58 -13.41
CA VAL A 238 -8.69 -10.69 -14.08
C VAL A 238 -8.88 -10.92 -15.57
N LYS A 239 -9.75 -11.86 -15.97
CA LYS A 239 -10.11 -12.11 -17.38
C LYS A 239 -10.63 -10.83 -18.06
N GLY A 240 -11.47 -10.08 -17.37
CA GLY A 240 -11.99 -8.79 -17.84
C GLY A 240 -10.94 -7.68 -17.98
N GLY A 241 -9.74 -7.87 -17.43
CA GLY A 241 -8.65 -6.91 -17.58
C GLY A 241 -8.83 -5.62 -16.78
N ILE A 242 -9.49 -5.67 -15.62
CA ILE A 242 -9.71 -4.49 -14.77
C ILE A 242 -8.38 -3.88 -14.29
N ALA A 243 -8.37 -2.58 -13.98
CA ALA A 243 -7.20 -1.91 -13.41
C ALA A 243 -7.27 -1.78 -11.88
N GLU A 244 -8.48 -1.69 -11.32
CA GLU A 244 -8.67 -1.44 -9.90
C GLU A 244 -9.95 -2.07 -9.37
N LEU A 245 -9.88 -2.60 -8.15
CA LEU A 245 -10.95 -3.22 -7.42
C LEU A 245 -11.05 -2.61 -6.02
N TYR A 246 -12.27 -2.25 -5.62
CA TYR A 246 -12.67 -2.12 -4.24
C TYR A 246 -13.67 -3.23 -3.89
N THR A 247 -13.52 -3.84 -2.71
CA THR A 247 -14.55 -4.73 -2.17
C THR A 247 -14.74 -4.59 -0.66
N GLU A 248 -15.95 -4.75 -0.15
CA GLU A 248 -16.15 -4.77 1.30
C GLU A 248 -15.53 -6.02 1.93
N ILE A 249 -15.76 -7.18 1.31
CA ILE A 249 -15.25 -8.48 1.77
C ILE A 249 -14.46 -9.15 0.65
N ILE A 250 -13.27 -9.67 0.98
CA ILE A 250 -12.44 -10.46 0.06
C ILE A 250 -11.95 -11.77 0.70
N SER A 251 -11.91 -12.86 -0.06
CA SER A 251 -11.34 -14.13 0.42
C SER A 251 -9.82 -14.20 0.30
N ASP A 252 -9.17 -15.05 1.10
CA ASP A 252 -7.73 -15.35 0.97
C ASP A 252 -7.41 -15.93 -0.43
N HIS A 253 -8.29 -16.77 -0.97
CA HIS A 253 -8.16 -17.31 -2.32
C HIS A 253 -8.17 -16.21 -3.40
N ALA A 254 -9.06 -15.22 -3.29
CA ALA A 254 -9.08 -14.08 -4.20
C ALA A 254 -7.80 -13.23 -4.10
N ILE A 255 -7.29 -13.00 -2.89
CA ILE A 255 -6.01 -12.30 -2.68
C ILE A 255 -4.86 -13.04 -3.36
N ASN A 256 -4.82 -14.37 -3.26
CA ASN A 256 -3.81 -15.18 -3.92
C ASN A 256 -3.87 -15.04 -5.44
N VAL A 257 -5.06 -15.04 -6.05
CA VAL A 257 -5.25 -14.72 -7.47
C VAL A 257 -4.65 -13.35 -7.79
N PHE A 258 -5.12 -12.28 -7.15
CA PHE A 258 -4.65 -10.92 -7.44
C PHE A 258 -3.17 -10.66 -7.12
N SER A 259 -2.54 -11.49 -6.28
CA SER A 259 -1.11 -11.42 -6.01
C SER A 259 -0.25 -11.78 -7.23
N LYS A 260 -0.77 -12.64 -8.12
CA LYS A 260 -0.12 -13.06 -9.37
C LYS A 260 -0.20 -11.95 -10.44
N TYR A 261 -1.16 -11.02 -10.33
CA TYR A 261 -1.42 -9.95 -11.31
C TYR A 261 -1.05 -8.57 -10.76
N THR A 262 0.14 -8.08 -11.14
CA THR A 262 0.70 -6.83 -10.60
C THR A 262 0.03 -5.56 -11.11
N ASN A 263 -0.74 -5.63 -12.20
CA ASN A 263 -1.45 -4.54 -12.83
C ASN A 263 -2.78 -4.16 -12.16
N ILE A 264 -3.34 -5.02 -11.29
CA ILE A 264 -4.63 -4.79 -10.66
C ILE A 264 -4.45 -4.23 -9.24
N ARG A 265 -4.91 -3.00 -8.97
CA ARG A 265 -4.93 -2.43 -7.61
C ARG A 265 -6.14 -2.95 -6.84
N VAL A 266 -5.94 -3.57 -5.69
CA VAL A 266 -7.03 -4.12 -4.88
C VAL A 266 -7.05 -3.40 -3.53
N SER A 267 -8.21 -2.88 -3.18
CA SER A 267 -8.52 -2.29 -1.89
C SER A 267 -9.72 -3.02 -1.29
N TYR A 268 -9.73 -3.21 0.02
CA TYR A 268 -10.82 -3.91 0.69
C TYR A 268 -11.02 -3.47 2.13
N SER A 269 -12.24 -3.65 2.64
CA SER A 269 -12.56 -3.35 4.05
C SER A 269 -12.24 -4.52 4.98
N LYS A 270 -12.57 -5.76 4.59
CA LYS A 270 -12.38 -6.97 5.41
C LYS A 270 -11.87 -8.14 4.57
N LYS A 271 -10.94 -8.91 5.14
CA LYS A 271 -10.44 -10.17 4.56
C LYS A 271 -10.96 -11.37 5.37
N VAL A 272 -11.33 -12.45 4.69
CA VAL A 272 -11.83 -13.71 5.27
C VAL A 272 -11.16 -14.93 4.63
N PRO A 273 -11.13 -16.12 5.28
CA PRO A 273 -10.54 -17.31 4.68
C PRO A 273 -11.22 -17.74 3.36
N TYR A 274 -12.56 -17.75 3.33
CA TYR A 274 -13.36 -18.07 2.15
C TYR A 274 -14.72 -17.37 2.22
N ILE A 275 -15.39 -17.22 1.06
CA ILE A 275 -16.75 -16.69 1.03
C ILE A 275 -17.74 -17.80 1.42
N VAL A 276 -18.56 -17.51 2.44
CA VAL A 276 -19.63 -18.40 2.91
C VAL A 276 -20.83 -18.29 1.96
N ASN A 277 -21.52 -19.41 1.72
CA ASN A 277 -22.72 -19.45 0.90
C ASN A 277 -23.92 -18.73 1.57
N ARG A 278 -25.03 -18.64 0.84
CA ARG A 278 -26.22 -17.89 1.29
C ARG A 278 -26.94 -18.56 2.47
N THR A 279 -26.91 -19.88 2.52
CA THR A 279 -27.50 -20.69 3.60
C THR A 279 -26.64 -20.70 4.88
N LYS A 280 -25.42 -20.17 4.80
CA LYS A 280 -24.45 -20.08 5.91
C LYS A 280 -23.99 -21.44 6.46
N ASP A 281 -24.14 -22.50 5.68
CA ASP A 281 -23.76 -23.87 6.08
C ASP A 281 -22.42 -24.32 5.47
N GLY A 282 -21.82 -23.54 4.56
CA GLY A 282 -20.58 -23.93 3.90
C GLY A 282 -20.00 -22.90 2.95
N MET A 283 -19.00 -23.33 2.18
CA MET A 283 -18.31 -22.50 1.19
C MET A 283 -19.23 -22.18 0.00
N CYS A 284 -19.10 -20.96 -0.54
CA CYS A 284 -19.80 -20.54 -1.75
C CYS A 284 -19.58 -21.54 -2.92
N PRO A 285 -20.63 -21.99 -3.62
CA PRO A 285 -20.49 -22.92 -4.75
C PRO A 285 -19.54 -22.41 -5.85
N MET A 286 -19.57 -21.11 -6.13
CA MET A 286 -18.68 -20.50 -7.13
C MET A 286 -17.21 -20.58 -6.70
N GLU A 287 -16.94 -20.37 -5.42
CA GLU A 287 -15.58 -20.44 -4.88
C GLU A 287 -15.07 -21.89 -4.88
N LYS A 288 -15.93 -22.85 -4.53
CA LYS A 288 -15.62 -24.28 -4.61
C LYS A 288 -15.33 -24.73 -6.04
N ALA A 289 -16.11 -24.28 -7.01
CA ALA A 289 -15.94 -24.63 -8.43
C ALA A 289 -14.61 -24.14 -9.03
N THR A 290 -13.95 -23.16 -8.39
CA THR A 290 -12.70 -22.55 -8.89
C THR A 290 -11.51 -22.81 -7.98
N ILE A 291 -11.67 -23.64 -6.93
CA ILE A 291 -10.65 -23.79 -5.88
C ILE A 291 -9.30 -24.28 -6.41
N ASP A 292 -9.32 -25.18 -7.41
CA ASP A 292 -8.12 -25.76 -8.04
C ASP A 292 -7.82 -25.16 -9.42
N ILE A 293 -8.56 -24.12 -9.83
CA ILE A 293 -8.38 -23.45 -11.13
C ILE A 293 -7.53 -22.20 -10.97
N ASP A 294 -6.50 -22.06 -11.80
CA ASP A 294 -5.63 -20.88 -11.83
C ASP A 294 -5.78 -20.05 -13.13
N SER A 295 -6.28 -20.65 -14.20
CA SER A 295 -6.51 -20.01 -15.50
C SER A 295 -7.80 -19.18 -15.48
N PRO A 296 -7.76 -17.87 -15.79
CA PRO A 296 -8.97 -17.04 -15.90
C PRO A 296 -9.96 -17.55 -16.95
N GLU A 297 -9.46 -18.14 -18.05
CA GLU A 297 -10.25 -18.73 -19.13
C GLU A 297 -11.01 -19.98 -18.64
N GLU A 298 -10.31 -20.91 -18.00
CA GLU A 298 -10.93 -22.13 -17.45
C GLU A 298 -11.95 -21.79 -16.35
N ALA A 299 -11.64 -20.77 -15.54
CA ALA A 299 -12.54 -20.31 -14.50
C ALA A 299 -13.85 -19.75 -15.07
N TYR A 300 -13.80 -19.08 -16.22
CA TYR A 300 -15.00 -18.57 -16.89
C TYR A 300 -15.94 -19.71 -17.29
N GLU A 301 -15.42 -20.75 -17.93
CA GLU A 301 -16.21 -21.92 -18.35
C GLU A 301 -16.76 -22.69 -17.13
N ALA A 302 -15.92 -22.92 -16.11
CA ALA A 302 -16.34 -23.60 -14.89
C ALA A 302 -17.44 -22.83 -14.14
N VAL A 303 -17.34 -21.51 -14.06
CA VAL A 303 -18.36 -20.66 -13.44
C VAL A 303 -19.65 -20.69 -14.25
N LYS A 304 -19.58 -20.61 -15.59
CA LYS A 304 -20.75 -20.68 -16.47
C LYS A 304 -21.50 -21.99 -16.29
N ALA A 305 -20.81 -23.14 -16.36
CA ALA A 305 -21.39 -24.46 -16.15
C ALA A 305 -22.04 -24.61 -14.76
N THR A 306 -21.40 -24.03 -13.72
CA THR A 306 -21.94 -24.08 -12.36
C THR A 306 -23.21 -23.23 -12.22
N LEU A 307 -23.26 -22.05 -12.86
CA LEU A 307 -24.46 -21.21 -12.88
C LEU A 307 -25.64 -21.91 -13.58
N GLU A 308 -25.39 -22.59 -14.70
CA GLU A 308 -26.41 -23.37 -15.41
C GLU A 308 -26.95 -24.51 -14.54
N THR A 309 -26.07 -25.26 -13.89
CA THR A 309 -26.45 -26.33 -12.96
C THR A 309 -27.34 -25.80 -11.83
N LEU A 310 -26.95 -24.69 -11.21
CA LEU A 310 -27.72 -24.08 -10.12
C LEU A 310 -29.08 -23.54 -10.59
N ARG A 311 -29.15 -23.00 -11.81
CA ARG A 311 -30.40 -22.53 -12.40
C ARG A 311 -31.35 -23.69 -12.66
N ASN A 312 -30.83 -24.80 -13.20
CA ASN A 312 -31.61 -26.00 -13.47
C ASN A 312 -32.15 -26.64 -12.18
N ASN A 313 -31.33 -26.74 -11.13
CA ASN A 313 -31.76 -27.27 -9.83
C ASN A 313 -32.86 -26.40 -9.20
N ALA A 314 -32.71 -25.07 -9.25
CA ALA A 314 -33.73 -24.14 -8.75
C ALA A 314 -35.04 -24.12 -9.58
N SER A 315 -35.01 -24.64 -10.81
CA SER A 315 -36.17 -24.79 -11.69
C SER A 315 -36.88 -26.13 -11.44
N GLY A 316 -36.10 -27.20 -11.18
CA GLY A 316 -36.62 -28.54 -10.89
C GLY A 316 -37.30 -28.67 -9.53
N GLU A 317 -36.93 -27.84 -8.54
CA GLU A 317 -37.60 -27.78 -7.23
C GLU A 317 -38.95 -27.00 -7.25
N ARG A 318 -39.31 -26.36 -8.38
CA ARG A 318 -40.58 -25.60 -8.52
C ARG A 318 -41.64 -26.34 -9.35
N ASN A 319 -41.33 -27.54 -9.83
CA ASN A 319 -42.24 -28.44 -10.54
C ASN A 319 -42.56 -29.65 -9.65
#